data_AF-A0A532THI7-F1
#
_entry.id   AF-A0A532THI7-F1
#
_cell.length_a   1.000
_cell.length_b   1.000
_cell.length_c   1.000
_cell.angle_alpha   90.00
_cell.angle_beta   90.00
_cell.angle_gamma   90.00
#
_symmetry.space_group_name_H-M   'P 1'
#
loop_
_entity.id
_entity.type
_entity.pdbx_description
1 polymer ?
#
loop_
_entity_poly.entity_id
_entity_poly.type
_entity_poly.pdbx_seq_one_letter_code
_entity_poly.pdbx_strand_id
1 'polypeptide(L)'
;MSKKYFICRQNKKNCPFKILDMQLDFYICNYLDEFWREFNSGNSFGVKVLLNRACEWIQKEERRLRFISKSASKETISMLESIEIGDMLFWITQSKEVRLLEKPSEFTQNARINCQRSDGKVVEIPAYSLRKLSKGDFYGEYFLGDADNERRVKELEYKTMFYGFRVEVEKKDNGYLLKIYGDSQQEVDDFINLSLEQDFDISPYI
;
A
#
# COMPACT_ATOMS: atom_id res chain seq x y z
N MET A 1 -24.17 -12.85 0.29
CA MET A 1 -22.75 -12.54 0.55
C MET A 1 -21.98 -13.85 0.59
N SER A 2 -21.03 -14.08 -0.31
CA SER A 2 -20.17 -15.28 -0.25
C SER A 2 -19.25 -15.15 0.96
N LYS A 3 -19.49 -15.91 2.03
CA LYS A 3 -18.52 -16.03 3.13
C LYS A 3 -17.24 -16.63 2.54
N LYS A 4 -16.14 -15.86 2.55
CA LYS A 4 -14.81 -16.41 2.24
C LYS A 4 -14.37 -17.20 3.47
N TYR A 5 -14.48 -18.52 3.40
CA TYR A 5 -14.02 -19.40 4.47
C TYR A 5 -12.50 -19.57 4.40
N PHE A 6 -11.82 -19.45 5.53
CA PHE A 6 -10.42 -19.86 5.64
C PHE A 6 -10.37 -21.37 5.87
N ILE A 7 -10.01 -22.13 4.83
CA ILE A 7 -9.85 -23.58 4.93
C ILE A 7 -8.75 -23.89 5.95
N CYS A 8 -9.06 -24.68 6.96
CA CYS A 8 -8.10 -25.10 7.97
C CYS A 8 -7.22 -26.21 7.39
N ARG A 9 -6.07 -25.84 6.81
CA ARG A 9 -5.10 -26.77 6.21
C ARG A 9 -4.23 -27.52 7.24
N GLN A 10 -4.55 -27.42 8.54
CA GLN A 10 -3.72 -27.99 9.59
C GLN A 10 -4.16 -29.39 10.04
N ASN A 11 -3.17 -30.28 10.15
CA ASN A 11 -3.28 -31.62 10.75
C ASN A 11 -3.23 -31.62 12.28
N LYS A 12 -3.14 -30.46 12.96
CA LYS A 12 -3.21 -30.38 14.42
C LYS A 12 -4.59 -30.86 14.88
N LYS A 13 -4.64 -32.04 15.49
CA LYS A 13 -5.88 -32.68 15.98
C LYS A 13 -6.65 -31.79 16.98
N ASN A 14 -5.95 -30.91 17.71
CA ASN A 14 -6.51 -30.12 18.81
C ASN A 14 -6.45 -28.60 18.58
N CYS A 15 -6.54 -28.14 17.33
CA CYS A 15 -6.64 -26.69 17.09
C CYS A 15 -7.99 -26.18 17.63
N PRO A 16 -8.01 -25.24 18.59
CA PRO A 16 -9.27 -24.77 19.21
C PRO A 16 -10.16 -24.01 18.22
N PHE A 17 -9.59 -23.52 17.11
CA PHE A 17 -10.30 -22.77 16.09
C PHE A 17 -10.70 -23.63 14.88
N LYS A 18 -10.51 -24.95 14.93
CA LYS A 18 -10.88 -25.87 13.84
C LYS A 18 -12.33 -26.29 14.03
N ILE A 19 -13.21 -25.84 13.12
CA ILE A 19 -14.63 -26.18 13.12
C ILE A 19 -14.93 -27.01 11.87
N LEU A 20 -15.75 -28.06 11.99
CA LEU A 20 -16.26 -28.81 10.84
C LEU A 20 -17.47 -28.05 10.27
N ASP A 21 -17.40 -27.63 9.02
CA ASP A 21 -18.58 -27.13 8.31
C ASP A 21 -19.36 -28.33 7.74
N MET A 22 -20.52 -28.63 8.33
CA MET A 22 -21.34 -29.78 7.95
C MET A 22 -21.97 -29.65 6.56
N GLN A 23 -22.09 -28.44 6.02
CA GLN A 23 -22.69 -28.23 4.69
C GLN A 23 -21.67 -28.49 3.58
N LEU A 24 -20.40 -28.20 3.86
CA LEU A 24 -19.31 -28.30 2.88
C LEU A 24 -18.39 -29.50 3.12
N ASP A 25 -18.58 -30.24 4.21
CA ASP A 25 -17.81 -31.42 4.62
C ASP A 25 -16.29 -31.18 4.67
N PHE A 26 -15.87 -29.99 5.10
CA PHE A 26 -14.47 -29.67 5.34
C PHE A 26 -14.26 -28.82 6.60
N TYR A 27 -13.02 -28.82 7.09
CA TYR A 27 -12.65 -28.04 8.26
C TYR A 27 -12.32 -26.58 7.91
N ILE A 28 -12.95 -25.65 8.63
CA ILE A 28 -12.71 -24.21 8.56
C ILE A 28 -11.97 -23.71 9.79
N CYS A 29 -11.29 -22.59 9.64
CA CYS A 29 -10.64 -21.88 10.73
C CYS A 29 -11.53 -20.73 11.21
N ASN A 30 -12.01 -20.81 12.45
CA ASN A 30 -12.86 -19.81 13.10
C ASN A 30 -12.08 -18.71 13.82
N TYR A 31 -10.74 -18.69 13.68
CA TYR A 31 -9.89 -17.74 14.41
C TYR A 31 -10.28 -16.30 14.15
N LEU A 32 -10.52 -15.93 12.88
CA LEU A 32 -10.84 -14.54 12.54
C LEU A 32 -12.19 -14.09 13.12
N ASP A 33 -13.19 -14.96 13.11
CA ASP A 33 -14.51 -14.63 13.68
C ASP A 33 -14.43 -14.43 15.20
N GLU A 34 -13.64 -15.24 15.91
CA GLU A 34 -13.38 -15.07 17.34
C GLU A 34 -12.51 -13.85 17.63
N PHE A 35 -11.47 -13.63 16.82
CA PHE A 35 -10.58 -12.47 16.93
C PHE A 35 -11.36 -11.17 16.78
N TRP A 36 -12.18 -11.04 15.73
CA TRP A 36 -12.98 -9.84 15.48
C TRP A 36 -14.03 -9.62 16.56
N ARG A 37 -14.59 -10.70 17.13
CA ARG A 37 -15.51 -10.59 18.28
C ARG A 37 -14.82 -9.97 19.50
N GLU A 38 -13.67 -10.51 19.90
CA GLU A 38 -12.90 -9.99 21.04
C GLU A 38 -12.34 -8.58 20.77
N PHE A 39 -11.92 -8.31 19.54
CA PHE A 39 -11.42 -7.00 19.13
C PHE A 39 -12.52 -5.94 19.19
N ASN A 40 -13.69 -6.21 18.60
CA ASN A 40 -14.81 -5.28 18.58
C ASN A 40 -15.45 -5.08 19.97
N SER A 41 -15.29 -6.04 20.89
CA SER A 41 -15.68 -5.86 22.29
C SER A 41 -14.66 -5.09 23.13
N GLY A 42 -13.54 -4.65 22.53
CA GLY A 42 -12.46 -3.93 23.23
C GLY A 42 -11.63 -4.81 24.18
N ASN A 43 -11.75 -6.13 24.12
CA ASN A 43 -11.06 -7.04 25.02
C ASN A 43 -9.64 -7.34 24.51
N SER A 44 -8.73 -6.39 24.71
CA SER A 44 -7.34 -6.50 24.28
C SER A 44 -6.61 -7.73 24.86
N PHE A 45 -6.95 -8.13 26.09
CA PHE A 45 -6.41 -9.35 26.71
C PHE A 45 -6.93 -10.61 26.01
N GLY A 46 -8.24 -10.68 25.74
CA GLY A 46 -8.87 -11.77 24.98
C GLY A 46 -8.24 -11.95 23.61
N VAL A 47 -8.05 -10.86 22.86
CA VAL A 47 -7.35 -10.87 21.57
C VAL A 47 -5.95 -11.48 21.68
N LYS A 48 -5.17 -11.08 22.70
CA LYS A 48 -3.82 -11.61 22.92
C LYS A 48 -3.84 -13.11 23.25
N VAL A 49 -4.80 -13.56 24.06
CA VAL A 49 -4.96 -14.97 24.42
C VAL A 49 -5.33 -15.80 23.20
N LEU A 50 -6.28 -15.34 22.37
CA LEU A 50 -6.67 -16.01 21.13
C LEU A 50 -5.48 -16.19 20.20
N LEU A 51 -4.71 -15.12 19.98
CA LEU A 51 -3.52 -15.17 19.14
C LEU A 51 -2.50 -16.21 19.63
N ASN A 52 -2.21 -16.26 20.93
CA ASN A 52 -1.26 -17.22 21.49
C ASN A 52 -1.71 -18.67 21.34
N ARG A 53 -3.04 -18.90 21.26
CA ARG A 53 -3.63 -20.22 21.02
C ARG A 53 -3.74 -20.58 19.54
N ALA A 54 -3.56 -19.61 18.65
CA ALA A 54 -3.66 -19.82 17.21
C ALA A 54 -2.52 -20.71 16.70
N CYS A 55 -2.68 -21.25 15.50
CA CYS A 55 -1.60 -22.01 14.88
C CYS A 55 -0.41 -21.10 14.56
N GLU A 56 0.77 -21.69 14.45
CA GLU A 56 2.01 -20.93 14.22
C GLU A 56 1.96 -20.05 12.97
N TRP A 57 1.28 -20.53 11.92
CA TRP A 57 1.09 -19.75 10.70
C TRP A 57 0.31 -18.45 10.95
N ILE A 58 -0.83 -18.51 11.65
CA ILE A 58 -1.60 -17.31 12.04
C ILE A 58 -0.74 -16.39 12.90
N GLN A 59 -0.01 -16.92 13.88
CA GLN A 59 0.87 -16.11 14.72
C GLN A 59 1.98 -15.41 13.94
N LYS A 60 2.56 -16.10 12.95
CA LYS A 60 3.56 -15.52 12.03
C LYS A 60 2.94 -14.43 11.16
N GLU A 61 1.76 -14.68 10.60
CA GLU A 61 1.06 -13.73 9.75
C GLU A 61 0.65 -12.46 10.52
N GLU A 62 0.13 -12.61 11.72
CA GLU A 62 -0.22 -11.49 12.61
C GLU A 62 1.00 -10.65 13.04
N ARG A 63 2.17 -11.28 13.19
CA ARG A 63 3.43 -10.57 13.41
C ARG A 63 3.87 -9.84 12.15
N ARG A 64 3.76 -10.48 10.98
CA ARG A 64 4.08 -9.88 9.67
C ARG A 64 3.23 -8.65 9.41
N LEU A 65 1.91 -8.74 9.56
CA LEU A 65 0.98 -7.63 9.36
C LEU A 65 1.26 -6.47 10.33
N ARG A 66 1.57 -6.76 11.59
CA ARG A 66 1.99 -5.73 12.56
C ARG A 66 3.30 -5.06 12.19
N PHE A 67 4.26 -5.80 11.64
CA PHE A 67 5.51 -5.23 11.17
C PHE A 67 5.24 -4.28 9.99
N ILE A 68 4.51 -4.72 8.96
CA ILE A 68 4.14 -3.91 7.79
C ILE A 68 3.41 -2.64 8.23
N SER A 69 2.36 -2.76 9.06
CA SER A 69 1.61 -1.60 9.57
C SER A 69 2.49 -0.61 10.33
N LYS A 70 3.47 -1.08 11.12
CA LYS A 70 4.42 -0.20 11.81
C LYS A 70 5.38 0.49 10.84
N SER A 71 5.87 -0.22 9.81
CA SER A 71 6.73 0.36 8.79
C SER A 71 5.99 1.44 7.99
N ALA A 72 4.80 1.12 7.47
CA ALA A 72 3.94 2.07 6.78
C ALA A 72 3.60 3.31 7.64
N SER A 73 3.32 3.11 8.94
CA SER A 73 3.08 4.22 9.86
C SER A 73 4.30 5.13 10.01
N LYS A 74 5.51 4.57 10.10
CA LYS A 74 6.75 5.33 10.21
C LYS A 74 7.03 6.12 8.93
N GLU A 75 6.85 5.50 7.77
CA GLU A 75 7.01 6.17 6.48
C GLU A 75 6.01 7.32 6.33
N THR A 76 4.73 7.08 6.70
CA THR A 76 3.72 8.14 6.68
C THR A 76 4.12 9.30 7.57
N ILE A 77 4.55 9.03 8.81
CA ILE A 77 4.95 10.09 9.75
C ILE A 77 6.17 10.85 9.21
N SER A 78 7.19 10.14 8.74
CA SER A 78 8.39 10.77 8.15
C SER A 78 8.06 11.63 6.94
N MET A 79 7.14 11.17 6.07
CA MET A 79 6.60 11.98 4.98
C MET A 79 5.98 13.27 5.54
N LEU A 80 5.06 13.17 6.50
CA LEU A 80 4.37 14.33 7.08
C LEU A 80 5.33 15.35 7.71
N GLU A 81 6.40 14.89 8.35
CA GLU A 81 7.44 15.76 8.91
C GLU A 81 8.20 16.52 7.82
N SER A 82 8.39 15.89 6.65
CA SER A 82 9.21 16.42 5.55
C SER A 82 8.47 17.23 4.49
N ILE A 83 7.14 17.15 4.42
CA ILE A 83 6.35 17.87 3.40
C ILE A 83 6.34 19.38 3.68
N GLU A 84 6.18 20.18 2.64
CA GLU A 84 6.06 21.63 2.68
C GLU A 84 4.80 22.10 1.94
N ILE A 85 4.27 23.24 2.34
CA ILE A 85 3.10 23.83 1.65
C ILE A 85 3.47 24.06 0.19
N GLY A 86 2.60 23.61 -0.72
CA GLY A 86 2.85 23.63 -2.16
C GLY A 86 3.42 22.33 -2.74
N ASP A 87 3.83 21.37 -1.90
CA ASP A 87 4.31 20.07 -2.38
C ASP A 87 3.25 19.32 -3.19
N MET A 88 3.70 18.65 -4.25
CA MET A 88 2.88 17.72 -5.01
C MET A 88 2.90 16.35 -4.33
N LEU A 89 1.73 15.83 -4.04
CA LEU A 89 1.50 14.53 -3.42
C LEU A 89 0.67 13.66 -4.35
N PHE A 90 0.88 12.35 -4.28
CA PHE A 90 0.07 11.37 -4.98
C PHE A 90 -0.99 10.79 -4.06
N TRP A 91 -2.26 10.94 -4.46
CA TRP A 91 -3.40 10.33 -3.78
C TRP A 91 -3.62 8.90 -4.30
N ILE A 92 -3.12 7.93 -3.55
CA ILE A 92 -3.03 6.51 -3.90
C ILE A 92 -4.39 5.92 -4.29
N THR A 93 -5.45 6.20 -3.53
CA THR A 93 -6.76 5.57 -3.74
C THR A 93 -7.58 6.17 -4.88
N GLN A 94 -7.18 7.34 -5.39
CA GLN A 94 -7.81 7.98 -6.53
C GLN A 94 -6.90 8.07 -7.76
N SER A 95 -5.64 7.64 -7.63
CA SER A 95 -4.62 7.72 -8.67
C SER A 95 -4.50 9.13 -9.25
N LYS A 96 -4.42 10.15 -8.38
CA LYS A 96 -4.39 11.57 -8.77
C LYS A 96 -3.34 12.32 -7.99
N GLU A 97 -2.70 13.27 -8.65
CA GLU A 97 -1.88 14.26 -7.98
C GLU A 97 -2.75 15.31 -7.27
N VAL A 98 -2.25 15.79 -6.13
CA VAL A 98 -2.84 16.87 -5.33
C VAL A 98 -1.73 17.75 -4.77
N ARG A 99 -2.01 19.03 -4.55
CA ARG A 99 -1.08 19.98 -3.97
C ARG A 99 -1.37 20.18 -2.49
N LEU A 100 -0.36 20.14 -1.63
CA LEU A 100 -0.51 20.43 -0.21
C LEU A 100 -0.88 21.91 0.02
N LEU A 101 -1.97 22.17 0.76
CA LEU A 101 -2.38 23.54 1.10
C LEU A 101 -1.91 23.98 2.49
N GLU A 102 -1.86 23.05 3.44
CA GLU A 102 -1.49 23.34 4.82
C GLU A 102 -0.67 22.20 5.40
N LYS A 103 0.21 22.53 6.36
CA LYS A 103 0.89 21.50 7.15
C LYS A 103 -0.10 20.89 8.14
N PRO A 104 -0.05 19.55 8.34
CA PRO A 104 -0.83 18.94 9.40
C PRO A 104 -0.36 19.46 10.76
N SER A 105 -1.30 19.71 11.68
CA SER A 105 -0.99 20.07 13.07
C SER A 105 -0.49 18.89 13.89
N GLU A 106 -0.73 17.66 13.43
CA GLU A 106 -0.34 16.43 14.08
C GLU A 106 0.31 15.46 13.08
N PHE A 107 1.44 14.87 13.47
CA PHE A 107 2.17 13.88 12.67
C PHE A 107 1.73 12.47 13.04
N THR A 108 0.52 12.08 12.63
CA THR A 108 -0.02 10.73 12.85
C THR A 108 -0.44 10.08 11.54
N GLN A 109 -0.41 8.75 11.48
CA GLN A 109 -0.85 8.01 10.29
C GLN A 109 -2.31 8.30 9.91
N ASN A 110 -3.15 8.63 10.91
CA ASN A 110 -4.57 8.92 10.74
C ASN A 110 -4.86 10.41 10.52
N ALA A 111 -3.83 11.26 10.48
CA ALA A 111 -3.99 12.68 10.21
C ALA A 111 -4.72 12.87 8.87
N ARG A 112 -5.58 13.89 8.83
CA ARG A 112 -6.30 14.27 7.62
C ARG A 112 -5.72 15.58 7.11
N ILE A 113 -5.43 15.63 5.82
CA ILE A 113 -4.65 16.68 5.21
C ILE A 113 -5.48 17.35 4.14
N ASN A 114 -5.55 18.68 4.17
CA ASN A 114 -6.19 19.46 3.13
C ASN A 114 -5.25 19.63 1.93
N CYS A 115 -5.69 19.14 0.78
CA CYS A 115 -4.98 19.23 -0.48
C CYS A 115 -5.88 19.83 -1.57
N GLN A 116 -5.26 20.51 -2.53
CA GLN A 116 -5.92 21.05 -3.71
C GLN A 116 -5.75 20.12 -4.90
N ARG A 117 -6.86 19.82 -5.58
CA ARG A 117 -6.86 19.09 -6.85
C ARG A 117 -6.56 20.03 -8.02
N SER A 118 -6.24 19.46 -9.18
CA SER A 118 -6.04 20.22 -10.43
C SER A 118 -7.25 21.04 -10.89
N ASP A 119 -8.48 20.65 -10.49
CA ASP A 119 -9.71 21.42 -10.73
C ASP A 119 -9.93 22.57 -9.72
N GLY A 120 -8.95 22.83 -8.85
CA GLY A 120 -8.99 23.88 -7.83
C GLY A 120 -9.75 23.50 -6.55
N LYS A 121 -10.46 22.36 -6.52
CA LYS A 121 -11.23 21.92 -5.35
C LYS A 121 -10.31 21.47 -4.21
N VAL A 122 -10.67 21.88 -3.00
CA VAL A 122 -10.04 21.43 -1.76
C VAL A 122 -10.68 20.12 -1.32
N VAL A 123 -9.85 19.14 -0.97
CA VAL A 123 -10.26 17.83 -0.47
C VAL A 123 -9.43 17.47 0.74
N GLU A 124 -10.05 16.78 1.69
CA GLU A 124 -9.41 16.33 2.91
C GLU A 124 -9.12 14.82 2.81
N ILE A 125 -7.83 14.46 2.82
CA ILE A 125 -7.35 13.11 2.51
C ILE A 125 -6.59 12.53 3.72
N PRO A 126 -6.81 11.26 4.10
CA PRO A 126 -6.01 10.60 5.12
C PRO A 126 -4.53 10.49 4.72
N ALA A 127 -3.61 10.76 5.64
CA ALA A 127 -2.18 10.76 5.40
C ALA A 127 -1.65 9.43 4.85
N TYR A 128 -2.15 8.29 5.34
CA TYR A 128 -1.78 6.97 4.83
C TYR A 128 -2.17 6.71 3.36
N SER A 129 -3.02 7.56 2.78
CA SER A 129 -3.42 7.49 1.36
C SER A 129 -2.62 8.42 0.47
N LEU A 130 -1.61 9.10 1.02
CA LEU A 130 -0.77 10.06 0.32
C LEU A 130 0.67 9.55 0.24
N ARG A 131 1.31 9.85 -0.88
CA ARG A 131 2.76 9.72 -1.06
C ARG A 131 3.33 11.06 -1.49
N LYS A 132 4.47 11.48 -0.93
CA LYS A 132 5.19 12.65 -1.43
C LYS A 132 5.86 12.30 -2.75
N LEU A 133 5.67 13.13 -3.77
CA LEU A 133 6.37 12.98 -5.04
C LEU A 133 7.74 13.68 -4.96
N SER A 134 8.73 13.08 -5.59
CA SER A 134 10.08 13.62 -5.71
C SER A 134 10.06 15.03 -6.32
N LYS A 135 10.93 15.90 -5.77
CA LYS A 135 11.17 17.25 -6.30
C LYS A 135 12.42 17.28 -7.17
N GLY A 136 13.24 16.25 -7.14
CA GLY A 136 14.48 16.16 -7.91
C GLY A 136 14.26 16.12 -9.42
N ASP A 137 15.32 16.49 -10.13
CA ASP A 137 15.34 16.55 -11.60
C ASP A 137 16.27 15.49 -12.22
N PHE A 138 16.83 14.59 -11.41
CA PHE A 138 17.50 13.40 -11.92
C PHE A 138 16.45 12.49 -12.56
N TYR A 139 16.73 11.98 -13.76
CA TYR A 139 15.76 11.16 -14.46
C TYR A 139 16.39 10.00 -15.23
N GLY A 140 15.55 8.99 -15.44
CA GLY A 140 15.82 7.83 -16.26
C GLY A 140 14.67 7.64 -17.25
N GLU A 141 14.98 7.05 -18.39
CA GLU A 141 14.02 6.83 -19.46
C GLU A 141 13.69 5.34 -19.58
N TYR A 142 12.40 5.02 -19.61
CA TYR A 142 11.92 3.67 -19.81
C TYR A 142 10.98 3.63 -21.02
N PHE A 143 11.39 2.91 -22.07
CA PHE A 143 10.63 2.81 -23.31
C PHE A 143 9.77 1.56 -23.36
N LEU A 144 8.46 1.74 -23.51
CA LEU A 144 7.50 0.69 -23.80
C LEU A 144 7.27 0.64 -25.29
N GLY A 145 7.86 -0.35 -25.96
CA GLY A 145 7.50 -0.70 -27.32
C GLY A 145 6.05 -1.20 -27.37
N ASP A 146 5.35 -0.83 -28.45
CA ASP A 146 3.91 -1.07 -28.72
C ASP A 146 3.01 0.12 -28.38
N ALA A 147 2.57 0.82 -29.43
CA ALA A 147 1.74 2.03 -29.36
C ALA A 147 0.30 1.77 -28.88
N ASP A 148 -0.14 0.52 -28.82
CA ASP A 148 -1.49 0.16 -28.35
C ASP A 148 -1.54 -0.18 -26.85
N ASN A 149 -0.44 0.02 -26.12
CA ASN A 149 -0.30 -0.41 -24.73
C ASN A 149 -0.66 0.67 -23.69
N GLU A 150 -1.65 1.53 -23.98
CA GLU A 150 -2.07 2.63 -23.10
C GLU A 150 -2.42 2.20 -21.68
N ARG A 151 -3.00 1.00 -21.53
CA ARG A 151 -3.34 0.46 -20.22
C ARG A 151 -2.08 0.20 -19.39
N ARG A 152 -1.08 -0.45 -19.97
CA ARG A 152 0.18 -0.77 -19.28
C ARG A 152 0.95 0.50 -18.93
N VAL A 153 0.91 1.51 -19.79
CA VAL A 153 1.50 2.82 -19.52
C VAL A 153 0.89 3.44 -18.27
N LYS A 154 -0.45 3.46 -18.15
CA LYS A 154 -1.14 3.96 -16.95
C LYS A 154 -0.84 3.14 -15.70
N GLU A 155 -0.71 1.82 -15.83
CA GLU A 155 -0.34 0.94 -14.71
C GLU A 155 1.09 1.25 -14.21
N LEU A 156 2.02 1.52 -15.12
CA LEU A 156 3.40 1.89 -14.78
C LEU A 156 3.51 3.32 -14.25
N GLU A 157 2.73 4.26 -14.78
CA GLU A 157 2.60 5.62 -14.25
C GLU A 157 2.13 5.58 -12.79
N TYR A 158 1.04 4.83 -12.53
CA TYR A 158 0.52 4.61 -11.18
C TYR A 158 1.55 3.98 -10.26
N LYS A 159 2.21 2.89 -10.70
CA LYS A 159 3.24 2.20 -9.92
C LYS A 159 4.38 3.17 -9.57
N THR A 160 4.87 3.92 -10.54
CA THR A 160 5.96 4.90 -10.36
C THR A 160 5.61 5.96 -9.32
N MET A 161 4.42 6.57 -9.42
CA MET A 161 3.94 7.57 -8.46
C MET A 161 3.66 6.99 -7.08
N PHE A 162 3.20 5.73 -7.01
CA PHE A 162 3.00 5.02 -5.75
C PHE A 162 4.31 4.90 -4.95
N TYR A 163 5.44 4.71 -5.64
CA TYR A 163 6.77 4.68 -5.01
C TYR A 163 7.32 6.08 -4.67
N GLY A 164 6.67 7.16 -5.11
CA GLY A 164 7.06 8.54 -4.82
C GLY A 164 7.85 9.23 -5.93
N PHE A 165 7.97 8.61 -7.10
CA PHE A 165 8.64 9.23 -8.26
C PHE A 165 7.67 10.10 -9.05
N ARG A 166 8.16 11.23 -9.58
CA ARG A 166 7.42 12.00 -10.59
C ARG A 166 7.62 11.32 -11.95
N VAL A 167 6.60 11.32 -12.78
CA VAL A 167 6.64 10.68 -14.10
C VAL A 167 6.05 11.58 -15.16
N GLU A 168 6.71 11.64 -16.31
CA GLU A 168 6.17 12.25 -17.52
C GLU A 168 6.08 11.20 -18.63
N VAL A 169 4.93 11.14 -19.30
CA VAL A 169 4.68 10.18 -20.37
C VAL A 169 4.68 10.92 -21.71
N GLU A 170 5.55 10.49 -22.62
CA GLU A 170 5.61 10.99 -23.98
C GLU A 170 5.21 9.90 -24.98
N LYS A 171 4.19 10.16 -25.80
CA LYS A 171 3.81 9.26 -26.89
C LYS A 171 4.78 9.42 -28.06
N LYS A 172 5.32 8.30 -28.55
CA LYS A 172 6.18 8.21 -29.74
C LYS A 172 5.49 7.36 -30.80
N ASP A 173 5.99 7.39 -32.03
CA ASP A 173 5.38 6.66 -33.16
C ASP A 173 5.28 5.15 -32.90
N ASN A 174 6.25 4.58 -32.16
CA ASN A 174 6.37 3.14 -31.93
C ASN A 174 6.11 2.72 -30.47
N GLY A 175 5.53 3.60 -29.64
CA GLY A 175 5.33 3.30 -28.22
C GLY A 175 5.26 4.51 -27.31
N TYR A 176 5.59 4.31 -26.05
CA TYR A 176 5.55 5.34 -25.01
C TYR A 176 6.89 5.41 -24.28
N LEU A 177 7.38 6.63 -24.07
CA LEU A 177 8.57 6.91 -23.28
C LEU A 177 8.13 7.46 -21.92
N LEU A 178 8.50 6.77 -20.84
CA LEU A 178 8.31 7.24 -19.48
C LEU A 178 9.61 7.88 -19.01
N LYS A 179 9.54 9.17 -18.65
CA LYS A 179 10.62 9.87 -17.95
C LYS A 179 10.31 9.84 -16.47
N ILE A 180 11.16 9.18 -15.70
CA ILE A 180 10.95 8.94 -14.27
C ILE A 180 11.95 9.78 -13.50
N TYR A 181 11.45 10.64 -12.61
CA TYR A 181 12.22 11.63 -11.87
C TYR A 181 12.32 11.27 -10.39
N GLY A 182 13.52 11.37 -9.83
CA GLY A 182 13.83 11.07 -8.43
C GLY A 182 14.78 12.09 -7.79
N ASP A 183 15.01 11.97 -6.49
CA ASP A 183 15.84 12.90 -5.73
C ASP A 183 17.35 12.60 -5.90
N SER A 184 17.71 11.42 -6.45
CA SER A 184 19.07 11.07 -6.85
C SER A 184 19.10 10.11 -8.05
N GLN A 185 20.19 10.12 -8.83
CA GLN A 185 20.32 9.22 -10.00
C GLN A 185 20.30 7.74 -9.58
N GLN A 186 21.00 7.38 -8.50
CA GLN A 186 21.06 6.01 -8.00
C GLN A 186 19.67 5.45 -7.69
N GLU A 187 18.82 6.26 -7.04
CA GLU A 187 17.44 5.88 -6.70
C GLU A 187 16.59 5.61 -7.95
N VAL A 188 16.74 6.46 -8.99
CA VAL A 188 16.03 6.29 -10.26
C VAL A 188 16.49 5.03 -10.98
N ASP A 189 17.80 4.81 -11.07
CA ASP A 189 18.37 3.63 -11.71
C ASP A 189 17.94 2.33 -10.99
N ASP A 190 17.97 2.33 -9.66
CA ASP A 190 17.52 1.19 -8.85
C ASP A 190 16.03 0.91 -9.05
N PHE A 191 15.19 1.94 -9.10
CA PHE A 191 13.76 1.78 -9.34
C PHE A 191 13.47 1.14 -10.71
N ILE A 192 14.09 1.65 -11.77
CA ILE A 192 13.88 1.12 -13.14
C ILE A 192 14.31 -0.35 -13.20
N ASN A 193 15.53 -0.65 -12.75
CA ASN A 193 16.10 -2.00 -12.82
C ASN A 193 15.30 -3.01 -11.98
N LEU A 194 14.96 -2.66 -10.74
CA LEU A 194 14.33 -3.60 -9.81
C LEU A 194 12.81 -3.69 -10.01
N SER A 195 12.14 -2.56 -10.24
CA SER A 195 10.69 -2.49 -10.20
C SER A 195 10.03 -2.58 -11.58
N LEU A 196 10.72 -2.21 -12.66
CA LEU A 196 10.15 -2.20 -14.02
C LEU A 196 10.70 -3.31 -14.90
N GLU A 197 11.99 -3.62 -14.80
CA GLU A 197 12.63 -4.65 -15.63
C GLU A 197 12.55 -6.06 -15.03
N GLN A 198 12.82 -6.18 -13.73
CA GLN A 198 12.86 -7.48 -13.03
C GLN A 198 11.52 -7.89 -12.39
N ASP A 199 10.51 -7.01 -12.46
CA ASP A 199 9.16 -7.20 -11.90
C ASP A 199 9.16 -7.59 -10.40
N PHE A 200 10.13 -7.11 -9.62
CA PHE A 200 10.08 -7.21 -8.16
C PHE A 200 9.09 -6.18 -7.63
N ASP A 201 7.81 -6.55 -7.57
CA ASP A 201 6.82 -5.76 -6.85
C ASP A 201 7.01 -5.92 -5.34
N ILE A 202 7.65 -4.93 -4.71
CA ILE A 202 7.80 -4.88 -3.26
C ILE A 202 6.67 -4.12 -2.56
N SER A 203 5.66 -3.62 -3.29
CA SER A 203 4.49 -2.97 -2.71
C SER A 203 3.74 -3.83 -1.69
N PRO A 204 3.76 -5.19 -1.73
CA PRO A 204 3.21 -6.00 -0.64
C PRO A 204 4.02 -5.96 0.67
N TYR A 205 5.22 -5.38 0.65
CA TYR A 205 6.17 -5.34 1.75
C TYR A 205 6.38 -3.95 2.37
N ILE A 206 5.81 -2.90 1.76
CA ILE A 206 5.78 -1.52 2.26
C ILE A 206 4.39 -1.25 2.86
#